data_AF-A0A2M9MA41-F1
#
_entry.id   AF-A0A2M9MA41-F1
#
_cell.length_a   1.000
_cell.length_b   1.000
_cell.length_c   1.000
_cell.angle_alpha   90.00
_cell.angle_beta   90.00
_cell.angle_gamma   90.00
#
_symmetry.space_group_name_H-M   'P 1'
#
loop_
_entity.id
_entity.type
_entity.pdbx_description
1 polymer ?
#
loop_
_entity_poly.entity_id
_entity_poly.type
_entity_poly.pdbx_seq_one_letter_code
_entity_poly.pdbx_strand_id
1 'polypeptide(L)'
;MSLYDIPLRTLTGEPASLADYRGKALLVVNVASKCGLTPQYTGLEQLQQRFADRGFSVLGFPSNQFAGQEPGTAEEIATFCSTTYGVSFPLFEKTDVNGEHRHPLYAELTGTADAEGAAGDVQWNFEGFVSNERHALAA
;
A
#
# COMPACT_ATOMS: atom_id res chain seq x y z
N MET A 1 -17.33 -9.25 2.40
CA MET A 1 -16.45 -9.08 3.58
C MET A 1 -15.96 -7.64 3.54
N SER A 2 -15.87 -6.92 4.65
CA SER A 2 -15.37 -5.54 4.59
C SER A 2 -13.85 -5.55 4.38
N LEU A 3 -13.30 -4.58 3.65
CA LEU A 3 -11.84 -4.33 3.58
C LEU A 3 -11.22 -4.26 4.98
N TYR A 4 -11.99 -3.75 5.95
CA TYR A 4 -11.60 -3.58 7.35
C TYR A 4 -11.55 -4.87 8.18
N ASP A 5 -12.06 -5.98 7.66
CA ASP A 5 -12.05 -7.28 8.35
C ASP A 5 -10.94 -8.20 7.82
N ILE A 6 -10.21 -7.76 6.79
CA ILE A 6 -9.13 -8.53 6.18
C ILE A 6 -7.92 -8.50 7.12
N PRO A 7 -7.39 -9.67 7.55
CA PRO A 7 -6.19 -9.72 8.37
C PRO A 7 -5.00 -9.20 7.57
N LEU A 8 -4.19 -8.37 8.20
CA LEU A 8 -2.91 -7.89 7.70
C LEU A 8 -1.81 -8.23 8.70
N ARG A 9 -0.57 -8.03 8.28
CA ARG A 9 0.57 -8.01 9.20
C ARG A 9 1.43 -6.79 8.95
N THR A 10 1.96 -6.21 10.01
CA THR A 10 2.96 -5.14 9.90
C THR A 10 4.19 -5.66 9.16
N LEU A 11 5.08 -4.76 8.72
CA LEU A 11 6.32 -5.16 8.07
C LEU A 11 7.15 -6.15 8.92
N THR A 12 7.08 -6.08 10.24
CA THR A 12 7.76 -7.00 11.17
C THR A 12 6.98 -8.28 11.49
N GLY A 13 5.79 -8.46 10.93
CA GLY A 13 4.96 -9.65 11.09
C GLY A 13 3.98 -9.62 12.26
N GLU A 14 3.78 -8.48 12.93
CA GLU A 14 2.76 -8.37 13.97
C GLU A 14 1.36 -8.32 13.35
N PRO A 15 0.33 -8.93 13.97
CA PRO A 15 -1.05 -8.83 13.49
C PRO A 15 -1.50 -7.37 13.36
N ALA A 16 -2.19 -7.05 12.25
CA ALA A 16 -2.73 -5.73 11.98
C ALA A 16 -4.04 -5.84 11.17
N SER A 17 -4.76 -4.72 11.03
CA SER A 17 -5.92 -4.64 10.14
C SER A 17 -6.17 -3.20 9.68
N LEU A 18 -6.88 -3.04 8.56
CA LEU A 18 -7.42 -1.73 8.18
C LEU A 18 -8.42 -1.18 9.23
N ALA A 19 -8.97 -2.03 10.11
CA ALA A 19 -9.79 -1.63 11.25
C ALA A 19 -9.12 -0.56 12.14
N ASP A 20 -7.79 -0.59 12.25
CA ASP A 20 -7.00 0.38 13.03
C ASP A 20 -7.05 1.80 12.43
N TYR A 21 -7.51 1.92 11.19
CA TYR A 21 -7.60 3.16 10.42
C TYR A 21 -9.05 3.57 10.10
N ARG A 22 -10.03 3.05 10.85
CA ARG A 22 -11.44 3.46 10.71
C ARG A 22 -11.61 4.97 10.85
N GLY A 23 -12.55 5.51 10.10
CA GLY A 23 -12.80 6.95 9.99
C GLY A 23 -11.76 7.74 9.19
N LYS A 24 -10.69 7.11 8.69
CA LYS A 24 -9.68 7.76 7.84
C LYS A 24 -9.92 7.50 6.35
N ALA A 25 -9.54 8.46 5.53
CA ALA A 25 -9.26 8.22 4.12
C ALA A 25 -7.90 7.52 3.99
N LEU A 26 -7.83 6.46 3.20
CA LEU A 26 -6.65 5.63 3.03
C LEU A 26 -6.15 5.75 1.59
N LEU A 27 -4.84 5.89 1.44
CA LEU A 27 -4.16 5.66 0.17
C LEU A 27 -3.32 4.40 0.30
N VAL A 28 -3.83 3.29 -0.25
CA VAL A 28 -3.15 2.00 -0.28
C VAL A 28 -2.26 1.95 -1.52
N VAL A 29 -0.97 1.66 -1.36
CA VAL A 29 -0.01 1.69 -2.47
C VAL A 29 0.89 0.45 -2.42
N ASN A 30 1.05 -0.23 -3.55
CA ASN A 30 2.08 -1.25 -3.68
C ASN A 30 3.43 -0.57 -3.95
N VAL A 31 4.43 -0.82 -3.12
CA VAL A 31 5.69 -0.07 -3.16
C VAL A 31 6.90 -0.95 -3.45
N ALA A 32 7.96 -0.34 -3.97
CA ALA A 32 9.25 -0.99 -4.20
C ALA A 32 10.41 -0.01 -4.03
N SER A 33 11.58 -0.54 -3.71
CA SER A 33 12.79 0.15 -3.28
C SER A 33 13.75 0.32 -4.45
N LYS A 34 13.78 -0.66 -5.37
CA LYS A 34 14.67 -0.65 -6.56
C LYS A 34 13.92 -0.38 -7.87
N CYS A 35 12.92 0.49 -7.82
CA CYS A 35 12.12 0.90 -8.97
C CYS A 35 12.54 2.29 -9.48
N GLY A 36 12.38 2.57 -10.79
CA GLY A 36 12.52 3.93 -11.32
C GLY A 36 11.52 4.93 -10.72
N LEU A 37 10.41 4.42 -10.17
CA LEU A 37 9.36 5.19 -9.49
C LEU A 37 9.59 5.31 -7.98
N THR A 38 10.64 4.71 -7.41
CA THR A 38 10.95 4.84 -5.98
C THR A 38 10.96 6.29 -5.46
N PRO A 39 11.39 7.32 -6.23
CA PRO A 39 11.25 8.72 -5.80
C PRO A 39 9.82 9.17 -5.42
N GLN A 40 8.78 8.43 -5.80
CA GLN A 40 7.40 8.68 -5.37
C GLN A 40 7.20 8.56 -3.85
N TYR A 41 8.06 7.86 -3.12
CA TYR A 41 8.05 7.84 -1.65
C TYR A 41 8.05 9.25 -1.04
N THR A 42 8.78 10.20 -1.63
CA THR A 42 8.80 11.60 -1.19
C THR A 42 7.40 12.23 -1.30
N GLY A 43 6.69 11.97 -2.39
CA GLY A 43 5.33 12.47 -2.60
C GLY A 43 4.34 11.86 -1.61
N LEU A 44 4.43 10.55 -1.40
CA LEU A 44 3.62 9.83 -0.41
C LEU A 44 3.85 10.34 1.01
N GLU A 45 5.12 10.55 1.39
CA GLU A 45 5.47 11.09 2.70
C GLU A 45 4.95 12.52 2.89
N GLN A 46 5.04 13.37 1.88
CA GLN A 46 4.43 14.70 1.93
C GLN A 46 2.91 14.65 2.12
N LEU A 47 2.22 13.71 1.46
CA LEU A 47 0.78 13.51 1.67
C LEU A 47 0.49 13.05 3.09
N GLN A 48 1.26 12.08 3.60
CA GLN A 48 1.15 11.60 4.97
C GLN A 48 1.29 12.77 5.95
N GLN A 49 2.38 13.52 5.90
CA GLN A 49 2.64 14.64 6.80
C GLN A 49 1.56 15.73 6.72
N ARG A 50 1.06 16.01 5.52
CA ARG A 50 0.08 17.08 5.31
C ARG A 50 -1.32 16.73 5.80
N PHE A 51 -1.71 15.45 5.73
CA PHE A 51 -3.10 15.05 5.94
C PHE A 51 -3.32 14.07 7.10
N ALA A 52 -2.28 13.53 7.74
CA ALA A 52 -2.40 12.58 8.85
C ALA A 52 -3.37 13.08 9.95
N ASP A 53 -3.17 14.32 10.42
CA ASP A 53 -3.99 14.94 11.46
C ASP A 53 -5.42 15.30 11.00
N ARG A 54 -5.69 15.13 9.71
CA ARG A 54 -6.99 15.39 9.07
C ARG A 54 -7.74 14.11 8.73
N GLY A 55 -7.34 12.98 9.33
CA GLY A 55 -7.97 11.69 9.10
C GLY A 55 -7.55 11.05 7.78
N PHE A 56 -6.26 11.08 7.46
CA PHE A 56 -5.69 10.39 6.29
C PHE A 56 -4.55 9.44 6.70
N SER A 57 -4.30 8.40 5.91
CA SER A 57 -3.06 7.62 6.01
C SER A 57 -2.67 7.07 4.65
N VAL A 58 -1.38 7.17 4.31
CA VAL A 58 -0.78 6.27 3.32
C VAL A 58 -0.57 4.90 4.00
N LEU A 59 -0.75 3.82 3.26
CA LEU A 59 -0.47 2.45 3.70
C LEU A 59 0.35 1.75 2.60
N GLY A 60 1.63 1.51 2.87
CA GLY A 60 2.54 0.92 1.89
C GLY A 60 2.64 -0.59 2.01
N PHE A 61 2.49 -1.29 0.88
CA PHE A 61 2.60 -2.74 0.77
C PHE A 61 3.75 -3.10 -0.16
N PRO A 62 4.93 -3.44 0.37
CA PRO A 62 6.07 -3.82 -0.45
C PRO A 62 5.72 -5.03 -1.33
N SER A 63 6.09 -5.02 -2.62
CA SER A 63 5.85 -6.15 -3.51
C SER A 63 7.01 -6.40 -4.45
N ASN A 64 7.40 -7.67 -4.59
CA ASN A 64 8.52 -8.07 -5.44
C ASN A 64 8.06 -8.59 -6.82
N GLN A 65 6.76 -8.56 -7.12
CA GLN A 65 6.19 -9.16 -8.33
C GLN A 65 6.54 -8.40 -9.62
N PHE A 66 6.95 -7.13 -9.51
CA PHE A 66 7.29 -6.29 -10.65
C PHE A 66 8.81 -6.18 -10.81
N ALA A 67 9.35 -6.96 -11.76
CA ALA A 67 10.77 -7.01 -12.12
C ALA A 67 11.74 -7.26 -10.94
N GLY A 68 11.29 -7.90 -9.85
CA GLY A 68 12.14 -8.22 -8.70
C GLY A 68 12.66 -6.98 -7.97
N GLN A 69 11.91 -5.87 -7.97
CA GLN A 69 12.35 -4.57 -7.48
C GLN A 69 12.21 -4.38 -5.95
N GLU A 70 11.74 -5.41 -5.23
CA GLU A 70 11.66 -5.46 -3.76
C GLU A 70 12.25 -6.76 -3.17
N PRO A 71 13.54 -7.05 -3.45
CA PRO A 71 14.16 -8.32 -3.07
C PRO A 71 14.50 -8.40 -1.58
N GLY A 72 14.49 -7.26 -0.88
CA GLY A 72 14.98 -7.16 0.50
C GLY A 72 14.12 -7.87 1.54
N THR A 73 14.72 -8.03 2.73
CA THR A 73 14.03 -8.43 3.96
C THR A 73 13.20 -7.28 4.52
N ALA A 74 12.30 -7.59 5.47
CA ALA A 74 11.52 -6.57 6.18
C ALA A 74 12.40 -5.46 6.80
N GLU A 75 13.53 -5.84 7.42
CA GLU A 75 14.47 -4.92 8.05
C GLU A 75 15.19 -4.03 7.03
N GLU A 76 15.60 -4.61 5.90
CA GLU A 76 16.25 -3.86 4.81
C GLU A 76 15.27 -2.85 4.19
N ILE A 77 14.01 -3.25 3.99
CA ILE A 77 12.95 -2.39 3.46
C ILE A 77 12.67 -1.23 4.42
N ALA A 78 12.48 -1.54 5.72
CA ALA A 78 12.24 -0.52 6.74
C ALA A 78 13.39 0.48 6.82
N THR A 79 14.63 -0.01 6.82
CA THR A 79 15.84 0.81 6.85
C THR A 79 15.92 1.69 5.62
N PHE A 80 15.71 1.13 4.43
CA PHE A 80 15.74 1.89 3.18
C PHE A 80 14.72 3.04 3.18
N CYS A 81 13.46 2.74 3.47
CA CYS A 81 12.37 3.73 3.43
C CYS A 81 12.58 4.86 4.45
N SER A 82 12.96 4.52 5.68
CA SER A 82 13.18 5.51 6.75
C SER A 82 14.43 6.37 6.50
N THR A 83 15.56 5.75 6.18
CA THR A 83 16.84 6.48 6.05
C THR A 83 16.96 7.28 4.75
N THR A 84 16.36 6.79 3.67
CA THR A 84 16.49 7.43 2.34
C THR A 84 15.40 8.45 2.09
N TYR A 85 14.17 8.18 2.55
CA TYR A 85 13.00 9.00 2.23
C TYR A 85 12.29 9.58 3.45
N GLY A 86 12.70 9.22 4.67
CA GLY A 86 12.06 9.71 5.89
C GLY A 86 10.62 9.20 6.05
N VAL A 87 10.29 8.04 5.46
CA VAL A 87 8.94 7.48 5.48
C VAL A 87 8.46 7.31 6.92
N SER A 88 7.32 7.94 7.23
CA SER A 88 6.63 7.88 8.52
C SER A 88 5.29 7.14 8.45
N PHE A 89 4.77 6.89 7.25
CA PHE A 89 3.56 6.11 7.08
C PHE A 89 3.79 4.60 7.31
N PRO A 90 2.75 3.85 7.72
CA PRO A 90 2.86 2.41 7.95
C PRO A 90 3.27 1.62 6.70
N LEU A 91 4.22 0.72 6.89
CA LEU A 91 4.55 -0.35 5.94
C LEU A 91 4.05 -1.69 6.47
N PHE A 92 3.48 -2.49 5.59
CA PHE A 92 2.97 -3.82 5.88
C PHE A 92 3.92 -4.90 5.36
N GLU A 93 3.61 -6.16 5.65
CA GLU A 93 4.41 -7.28 5.16
C GLU A 93 4.49 -7.30 3.62
N LYS A 94 5.59 -7.85 3.11
CA LYS A 94 5.77 -8.02 1.67
C LYS A 94 4.63 -8.88 1.11
N THR A 95 3.93 -8.35 0.12
CA THR A 95 2.61 -8.82 -0.30
C THR A 95 2.58 -9.12 -1.79
N ASP A 96 2.02 -10.27 -2.16
CA ASP A 96 1.64 -10.57 -3.54
C ASP A 96 0.34 -9.84 -3.87
N VAL A 97 0.40 -8.95 -4.86
CA VAL A 97 -0.71 -8.11 -5.31
C VAL A 97 -1.45 -8.71 -6.50
N ASN A 98 -0.83 -9.66 -7.21
CA ASN A 98 -1.38 -10.36 -8.37
C ASN A 98 -1.22 -11.88 -8.28
N GLY A 99 -1.95 -12.61 -9.15
CA GLY A 99 -1.84 -14.06 -9.33
C GLY A 99 -2.60 -14.91 -8.30
N GLU A 100 -2.34 -16.22 -8.31
CA GLU A 100 -3.04 -17.20 -7.45
C GLU A 100 -2.83 -16.95 -5.95
N HIS A 101 -1.69 -16.37 -5.58
CA HIS A 101 -1.35 -16.03 -4.20
C HIS A 101 -1.66 -14.58 -3.84
N ARG A 102 -2.43 -13.86 -4.69
CA ARG A 102 -2.88 -12.48 -4.42
C ARG A 102 -3.48 -12.39 -3.02
N HIS A 103 -3.00 -11.42 -2.26
CA HIS A 103 -3.52 -11.15 -0.94
C HIS A 103 -4.99 -10.71 -1.00
N PRO A 104 -5.87 -11.16 -0.06
CA PRO A 104 -7.30 -10.84 -0.09
C PRO A 104 -7.60 -9.34 -0.18
N LEU A 105 -6.77 -8.49 0.44
CA LEU A 105 -6.87 -7.03 0.30
C LEU A 105 -6.83 -6.60 -1.17
N TYR A 106 -5.81 -7.06 -1.92
CA TYR A 106 -5.67 -6.71 -3.33
C TYR A 106 -6.72 -7.39 -4.20
N ALA A 107 -7.26 -8.55 -3.81
CA ALA A 107 -8.38 -9.17 -4.51
C ALA A 107 -9.64 -8.27 -4.51
N GLU A 108 -9.93 -7.63 -3.37
CA GLU A 108 -11.02 -6.66 -3.28
C GLU A 108 -10.68 -5.33 -3.97
N LEU A 109 -9.47 -4.80 -3.80
CA LEU A 109 -9.07 -3.52 -4.40
C LEU A 109 -9.05 -3.56 -5.93
N THR A 110 -8.50 -4.63 -6.53
CA THR A 110 -8.43 -4.81 -8.00
C THR A 110 -9.79 -5.05 -8.66
N GLY A 111 -10.82 -5.37 -7.87
CA GLY A 111 -12.21 -5.42 -8.33
C GLY A 111 -12.87 -4.04 -8.44
N THR A 112 -12.21 -2.99 -7.98
CA THR A 112 -12.70 -1.61 -8.03
C THR A 112 -12.28 -0.95 -9.33
N ALA A 113 -13.23 -0.28 -10.00
CA ALA A 113 -12.95 0.45 -11.22
C ALA A 113 -12.13 1.73 -10.96
N ASP A 114 -11.24 2.07 -11.88
CA ASP A 114 -10.56 3.35 -11.99
C ASP A 114 -11.51 4.46 -12.50
N ALA A 115 -10.98 5.66 -12.68
CA ALA A 115 -11.74 6.82 -13.16
C ALA A 115 -12.31 6.62 -14.59
N GLU A 116 -11.66 5.77 -15.37
CA GLU A 116 -12.04 5.38 -16.73
C GLU A 116 -13.05 4.22 -16.75
N GLY A 117 -13.36 3.63 -15.59
CA GLY A 117 -14.31 2.53 -15.44
C GLY A 117 -13.70 1.13 -15.63
N ALA A 118 -12.37 1.02 -15.70
CA ALA A 118 -11.66 -0.26 -15.83
C ALA A 118 -11.22 -0.78 -14.46
N ALA A 119 -11.34 -2.10 -14.26
CA ALA A 119 -10.84 -2.80 -13.09
C ALA A 119 -9.94 -3.95 -13.55
N GLY A 120 -8.96 -4.32 -12.73
CA GLY A 120 -8.04 -5.40 -13.09
C GLY A 120 -6.80 -5.46 -12.23
N ASP A 121 -5.88 -6.30 -12.66
CA ASP A 121 -4.60 -6.53 -11.99
C ASP A 121 -3.81 -5.24 -11.83
N VAL A 122 -3.01 -5.18 -10.76
CA VAL A 122 -2.04 -4.09 -10.56
C VAL A 122 -1.02 -4.14 -11.70
N GLN A 123 -0.84 -3.03 -12.39
CA GLN A 123 -0.03 -2.96 -13.61
C GLN A 123 1.46 -2.77 -13.31
N TRP A 124 1.81 -2.05 -12.25
CA TRP A 124 3.20 -1.80 -11.88
C TRP A 124 3.38 -1.42 -10.41
N ASN A 125 4.62 -1.21 -9.99
CA ASN A 125 4.95 -0.58 -8.70
C ASN A 125 4.37 0.83 -8.62
N PHE A 126 3.94 1.22 -7.42
CA PHE A 126 3.35 2.53 -7.07
C PHE A 126 1.97 2.79 -7.68
N GLU A 127 1.17 1.76 -7.90
CA GLU A 127 -0.26 1.92 -8.18
C GLU A 127 -1.01 2.18 -6.86
N GLY A 128 -1.95 3.14 -6.89
CA GLY A 128 -2.67 3.58 -5.71
C GLY A 128 -4.12 3.14 -5.71
N PHE A 129 -4.68 2.96 -4.52
CA PHE A 129 -6.12 2.84 -4.30
C PHE A 129 -6.53 3.78 -3.18
N VAL A 130 -7.44 4.69 -3.48
CA VAL A 130 -8.05 5.57 -2.47
C VAL A 130 -9.27 4.87 -1.90
N SER A 131 -9.32 4.72 -0.59
CA SER A 131 -10.43 4.09 0.10
C SER A 131 -10.92 4.93 1.27
N ASN A 132 -12.22 4.87 1.53
CA ASN A 132 -12.83 5.28 2.79
C ASN A 132 -13.82 4.18 3.24
N GLU A 133 -14.49 4.37 4.38
CA GLU A 133 -15.37 3.34 4.95
C GLU A 133 -16.51 2.87 4.03
N ARG A 134 -16.83 3.61 2.96
CA ARG A 134 -17.94 3.30 2.06
C ARG A 134 -17.51 2.88 0.66
N HIS A 135 -16.38 3.36 0.16
CA HIS A 135 -15.97 3.17 -1.24
C HIS A 135 -14.45 3.10 -1.37
N ALA A 136 -13.99 2.30 -2.33
CA ALA A 136 -12.64 2.37 -2.88
C ALA A 136 -12.69 2.90 -4.32
N LEU A 137 -11.57 3.44 -4.81
CA LEU A 137 -11.32 3.83 -6.19
C LEU A 137 -9.83 3.59 -6.50
N ALA A 138 -9.49 3.04 -7.67
CA ALA A 138 -8.10 3.02 -8.14
C ALA A 138 -7.63 4.43 -8.51
N ALA A 139 -6.35 4.76 -8.26
CA ALA A 139 -5.80 6.11 -8.30
C ALA A 139 -4.45 6.20 -9.02
#